data_AF-A0A7C4T1Z3-F1
#
_entry.id   AF-A0A7C4T1Z3-F1
#
_cell.length_a   1.000
_cell.length_b   1.000
_cell.length_c   1.000
_cell.angle_alpha   90.00
_cell.angle_beta   90.00
_cell.angle_gamma   90.00
#
_symmetry.space_group_name_H-M   'P 1'
#
loop_
_entity.id
_entity.type
_entity.pdbx_description
1 polymer ?
#
loop_
_entity_poly.entity_id
_entity_poly.type
_entity_poly.pdbx_seq_one_letter_code
_entity_poly.pdbx_strand_id
1 'polypeptide(L)'
;MTQKRFEIEGRQIILHTPGSICTTAGELLHSEVFAKVVDLYCKTLQKQDSPVWTLFSGLFGSRCSDKIIALLIQLADISLADLADNQTELKPLLDRPNRLRLHEFVEGLYDFWRSFDRFMVLHSEPGKSSFERRPYRSFNVTVETLTHIVRGTYRDICENITGDHPRIYRQVSAGCDIGLIAVPRSTTLPDKYASLLNQIPFIRQVWIAPPMIIDPPMNKRTGEFKKVEKNPIDGLHLDATKWLCYPAQVGPMVIFVYFHQRMIDLGCSLSNLFELA
;
A
#
# COMPACT_ATOMS: atom_id res chain seq x y z
N MET A 1 -9.42 -12.01 -15.52
CA MET A 1 -8.04 -11.47 -15.51
C MET A 1 -7.97 -10.46 -14.38
N THR A 2 -7.15 -10.70 -13.36
CA THR A 2 -7.10 -9.84 -12.17
C THR A 2 -6.28 -8.59 -12.48
N GLN A 3 -6.94 -7.44 -12.61
CA GLN A 3 -6.28 -6.15 -12.79
C GLN A 3 -5.59 -5.70 -11.50
N LYS A 4 -4.55 -4.86 -11.65
CA LYS A 4 -3.97 -4.13 -10.51
C LYS A 4 -5.07 -3.27 -9.88
N ARG A 5 -5.24 -3.37 -8.57
CA ARG A 5 -6.23 -2.60 -7.80
C ARG A 5 -5.57 -1.97 -6.59
N PHE A 6 -6.00 -0.75 -6.31
CA PHE A 6 -5.52 0.06 -5.20
C PHE A 6 -6.72 0.52 -4.39
N GLU A 7 -6.73 0.19 -3.11
CA GLU A 7 -7.82 0.55 -2.19
C GLU A 7 -7.26 1.14 -0.90
N ILE A 8 -8.01 2.09 -0.36
CA ILE A 8 -7.72 2.73 0.91
C ILE A 8 -8.90 2.46 1.82
N GLU A 9 -8.64 1.80 2.94
CA GLU A 9 -9.64 1.41 3.94
C GLU A 9 -9.20 2.00 5.29
N GLY A 10 -9.66 3.22 5.60
CA GLY A 10 -9.22 3.94 6.78
C GLY A 10 -7.71 4.28 6.71
N ARG A 11 -6.92 3.69 7.60
CA ARG A 11 -5.45 3.82 7.63
C ARG A 11 -4.71 2.73 6.85
N GLN A 12 -5.44 1.87 6.14
CA GLN A 12 -4.87 0.75 5.40
C GLN A 12 -4.80 1.07 3.91
N ILE A 13 -3.68 0.72 3.27
CA ILE A 13 -3.51 0.73 1.83
C ILE A 13 -3.38 -0.71 1.36
N ILE A 14 -4.22 -1.13 0.42
CA ILE A 14 -4.25 -2.51 -0.09
C ILE A 14 -3.95 -2.51 -1.59
N LEU A 15 -2.84 -3.15 -1.95
CA LEU A 15 -2.34 -3.30 -3.31
C LEU A 15 -2.63 -4.72 -3.82
N HIS A 16 -3.64 -4.86 -4.65
CA HIS A 16 -3.93 -6.11 -5.34
C HIS A 16 -3.18 -6.15 -6.67
N THR A 17 -2.42 -7.21 -6.93
CA THR A 17 -1.61 -7.33 -8.15
C THR A 17 -1.52 -8.79 -8.61
N PRO A 18 -1.44 -9.07 -9.93
CA PRO A 18 -1.09 -10.39 -10.44
C PRO A 18 0.43 -10.62 -10.53
N GLY A 19 1.27 -9.60 -10.27
CA GLY A 19 2.73 -9.67 -10.42
C GLY A 19 3.44 -8.49 -9.76
N SER A 20 4.55 -8.03 -10.35
CA SER A 20 5.33 -6.90 -9.83
C SER A 20 4.51 -5.59 -9.77
N ILE A 21 4.80 -4.74 -8.77
CA ILE A 21 4.15 -3.45 -8.59
C ILE A 21 4.79 -2.40 -9.49
N CYS A 22 6.02 -2.01 -9.15
CA CYS A 22 6.90 -1.11 -9.88
C CYS A 22 8.35 -1.56 -9.67
N THR A 23 9.18 -1.30 -10.66
CA THR A 23 10.60 -1.68 -10.72
C THR A 23 11.53 -0.47 -10.87
N THR A 24 10.98 0.71 -11.17
CA THR A 24 11.72 1.96 -11.32
C THR A 24 11.02 3.14 -10.65
N ALA A 25 11.77 4.21 -10.38
CA ALA A 25 11.24 5.49 -9.88
C ALA A 25 10.19 6.08 -10.83
N GLY A 26 10.46 6.03 -12.13
CA GLY A 26 9.52 6.49 -13.16
C GLY A 26 8.17 5.76 -13.10
N GLU A 27 8.18 4.43 -12.99
CA GLU A 27 6.94 3.63 -12.83
C GLU A 27 6.17 3.99 -11.56
N LEU A 28 6.87 4.26 -10.45
CA LEU A 28 6.25 4.70 -9.20
C LEU A 28 5.57 6.05 -9.37
N LEU A 29 6.30 7.06 -9.86
CA LEU A 29 5.83 8.45 -9.95
C LEU A 29 4.70 8.65 -10.97
N HIS A 30 4.65 7.82 -12.02
CA HIS A 30 3.57 7.83 -13.01
C HIS A 30 2.40 6.91 -12.63
N SER A 31 2.45 6.25 -11.47
CA SER A 31 1.37 5.35 -11.05
C SER A 31 0.13 6.12 -10.57
N GLU A 32 -1.05 5.55 -10.83
CA GLU A 32 -2.31 6.07 -10.26
C GLU A 32 -2.29 6.08 -8.72
N VAL A 33 -1.55 5.16 -8.11
CA VAL A 33 -1.38 5.06 -6.66
C VAL A 33 -0.69 6.31 -6.13
N PHE A 34 0.45 6.68 -6.73
CA PHE A 34 1.18 7.88 -6.35
C PHE A 34 0.33 9.13 -6.49
N ALA A 35 -0.35 9.30 -7.63
CA ALA A 35 -1.24 10.45 -7.86
C ALA A 35 -2.34 10.55 -6.80
N LYS A 36 -2.98 9.43 -6.44
CA LYS A 36 -4.01 9.39 -5.38
C LYS A 36 -3.44 9.75 -4.00
N VAL A 37 -2.24 9.27 -3.66
CA VAL A 37 -1.60 9.58 -2.37
C VAL A 37 -1.24 11.06 -2.29
N VAL A 38 -0.69 11.64 -3.35
CA VAL A 38 -0.40 13.09 -3.40
C VAL A 38 -1.68 13.91 -3.25
N ASP A 39 -2.75 13.55 -3.96
CA ASP A 39 -4.04 14.26 -3.85
C ASP A 39 -4.63 14.21 -2.44
N LEU A 40 -4.58 13.04 -1.78
CA LEU A 40 -5.02 12.89 -0.39
C LEU A 40 -4.17 13.70 0.59
N TYR A 41 -2.86 13.75 0.37
CA TYR A 41 -1.96 14.54 1.18
C TYR A 41 -2.22 16.04 1.00
N CYS A 42 -2.37 16.51 -0.24
CA CYS A 42 -2.76 17.90 -0.54
C CYS A 42 -4.09 18.28 0.12
N LYS A 43 -5.11 17.42 0.05
CA LYS A 43 -6.39 17.63 0.77
C LYS A 43 -6.23 17.69 2.28
N THR A 44 -5.28 16.93 2.83
CA THR A 44 -4.98 16.95 4.28
C THR A 44 -4.33 18.27 4.68
N LEU A 45 -3.32 18.72 3.91
CA LEU A 45 -2.67 20.01 4.14
C LEU A 45 -3.62 21.20 3.98
N GLN A 46 -4.53 21.13 3.00
CA GLN A 46 -5.56 22.14 2.78
C GLN A 46 -6.50 22.26 3.99
N LYS A 47 -6.94 21.13 4.56
CA LYS A 47 -7.83 21.14 5.74
C LYS A 47 -7.14 21.67 7.01
N GLN A 48 -5.81 21.63 7.05
CA GLN A 48 -5.01 22.07 8.19
C GLN A 48 -4.51 23.52 8.04
N ASP A 49 -4.87 24.21 6.94
CA ASP A 49 -4.34 25.53 6.59
C ASP A 49 -2.80 25.61 6.69
N SER A 50 -2.14 24.54 6.24
CA SER A 50 -0.69 24.42 6.35
C SER A 50 0.04 25.52 5.56
N PRO A 51 1.10 26.15 6.11
CA PRO A 51 1.94 27.09 5.36
C PRO A 51 2.54 26.50 4.08
N VAL A 52 2.76 25.19 4.06
CA VAL A 52 3.22 24.44 2.88
C VAL A 52 2.15 24.47 1.79
N TRP A 53 0.88 24.28 2.15
CA TRP A 53 -0.24 24.38 1.20
C TRP A 53 -0.39 25.79 0.64
N THR A 54 -0.22 26.83 1.47
CA THR A 54 -0.31 28.23 1.03
C THR A 54 0.69 28.52 -0.10
N LEU A 55 1.92 28.02 0.00
CA LEU A 55 2.95 28.16 -1.05
C LEU A 55 2.46 27.58 -2.39
N PHE A 56 2.04 26.31 -2.40
CA PHE A 56 1.64 25.65 -3.63
C PHE A 56 0.34 26.21 -4.20
N SER A 57 -0.62 26.55 -3.35
CA SER A 57 -1.88 27.17 -3.80
C SER A 57 -1.62 28.53 -4.47
N GLY A 58 -0.65 29.32 -3.96
CA GLY A 58 -0.23 30.57 -4.56
C GLY A 58 0.50 30.41 -5.90
N LEU A 59 1.32 29.37 -6.05
CA LEU A 59 2.09 29.11 -7.28
C LEU A 59 1.25 28.42 -8.38
N PHE A 60 0.38 27.50 -8.00
CA PHE A 60 -0.27 26.57 -8.93
C PHE A 60 -1.79 26.77 -9.08
N GLY A 61 -2.42 27.54 -8.20
CA GLY A 61 -3.85 27.85 -8.27
C GLY A 61 -4.74 26.61 -8.12
N SER A 62 -5.81 26.54 -8.93
CA SER A 62 -6.87 25.52 -8.79
C SER A 62 -6.47 24.10 -9.21
N ARG A 63 -5.40 23.92 -10.00
CA ARG A 63 -4.87 22.60 -10.42
C ARG A 63 -3.59 22.24 -9.68
N CYS A 64 -3.61 22.45 -8.37
CA CYS A 64 -2.43 22.34 -7.52
C CYS A 64 -1.84 20.91 -7.52
N SER A 65 -2.66 19.87 -7.35
CA SER A 65 -2.18 18.48 -7.25
C SER A 65 -1.47 18.01 -8.51
N ASP A 66 -2.04 18.24 -9.70
CA ASP A 66 -1.45 17.79 -10.98
C ASP A 66 -0.09 18.46 -11.25
N LYS A 67 0.01 19.76 -10.96
CA LYS A 67 1.27 20.51 -11.11
C LYS A 67 2.33 20.07 -10.10
N ILE A 68 1.93 19.77 -8.86
CA ILE A 68 2.83 19.17 -7.87
C ILE A 68 3.35 17.82 -8.37
N ILE A 69 2.47 16.95 -8.86
CA ILE A 69 2.87 15.62 -9.38
C ILE A 69 3.88 15.79 -10.53
N ALA A 70 3.61 16.69 -11.48
CA ALA A 70 4.52 16.97 -12.58
C ALA A 70 5.88 17.51 -12.09
N LEU A 71 5.88 18.39 -11.09
CA LEU A 71 7.11 18.89 -10.47
C LEU A 71 7.89 17.76 -9.78
N LEU A 72 7.23 16.88 -9.03
CA LEU A 72 7.88 15.75 -8.35
C LEU A 72 8.47 14.74 -9.35
N ILE A 73 7.80 14.51 -10.48
CA ILE A 73 8.33 13.69 -11.58
C ILE A 73 9.64 14.29 -12.10
N GLN A 74 9.67 15.60 -12.37
CA GLN A 74 10.87 16.26 -12.87
C GLN A 74 12.00 16.29 -11.84
N LEU A 75 11.67 16.56 -10.57
CA LEU A 75 12.62 16.58 -9.47
C LEU A 75 13.20 15.22 -9.13
N ALA A 76 12.67 14.12 -9.67
CA ALA A 76 13.30 12.81 -9.50
C ALA A 76 14.64 12.71 -10.24
N ASP A 77 14.79 13.44 -11.35
CA ASP A 77 15.97 13.35 -12.22
C ASP A 77 16.70 14.68 -12.43
N ILE A 78 16.06 15.83 -12.16
CA ILE A 78 16.58 17.17 -12.49
C ILE A 78 16.59 18.06 -11.24
N SER A 79 17.69 18.80 -11.04
CA SER A 79 17.80 19.72 -9.91
C SER A 79 16.80 20.87 -10.01
N LEU A 80 16.36 21.39 -8.85
CA LEU A 80 15.45 22.54 -8.80
C LEU A 80 16.04 23.79 -9.48
N ALA A 81 17.37 23.96 -9.42
CA ALA A 81 18.06 25.06 -10.09
C ALA A 81 17.90 24.98 -11.62
N ASP A 82 18.20 23.81 -12.20
CA ASP A 82 18.09 23.61 -13.65
C ASP A 82 16.64 23.69 -14.14
N LEU A 83 15.68 23.24 -13.33
CA LEU A 83 14.26 23.39 -13.65
C LEU A 83 13.83 24.86 -13.64
N ALA A 84 14.26 25.65 -12.66
CA ALA A 84 13.91 27.06 -12.54
C ALA A 84 14.54 27.94 -13.64
N ASP A 85 15.68 27.52 -14.21
CA ASP A 85 16.28 28.17 -15.38
C ASP A 85 15.41 28.04 -16.63
N ASN A 86 14.79 26.87 -16.81
CA ASN A 86 13.93 26.58 -17.97
C ASN A 86 12.46 26.97 -17.74
N GLN A 87 11.99 26.97 -16.49
CA GLN A 87 10.61 27.20 -16.10
C GLN A 87 10.52 28.38 -15.13
N THR A 88 10.23 29.57 -15.67
CA THR A 88 10.24 30.83 -14.90
C THR A 88 9.24 30.81 -13.73
N GLU A 89 8.14 30.05 -13.83
CA GLU A 89 7.16 29.87 -12.77
C GLU A 89 7.70 29.17 -11.51
N LEU A 90 8.80 28.43 -11.63
CA LEU A 90 9.46 27.73 -10.50
C LEU A 90 10.52 28.59 -9.82
N LYS A 91 10.93 29.74 -10.38
CA LYS A 91 11.95 30.62 -9.78
C LYS A 91 11.66 31.02 -8.33
N PRO A 92 10.40 31.30 -7.91
CA PRO A 92 10.11 31.58 -6.51
C PRO A 92 10.48 30.44 -5.55
N LEU A 93 10.60 29.20 -6.03
CA LEU A 93 11.01 28.05 -5.21
C LEU A 93 12.52 28.04 -4.93
N LEU A 94 13.33 28.85 -5.63
CA LEU A 94 14.76 29.01 -5.35
C LEU A 94 15.00 29.84 -4.08
N ASP A 95 14.05 30.72 -3.72
CA ASP A 95 14.13 31.50 -2.50
C ASP A 95 14.18 30.56 -1.29
N ARG A 96 15.15 30.76 -0.39
CA ARG A 96 15.39 29.91 0.78
C ARG A 96 14.12 29.49 1.55
N PRO A 97 13.18 30.40 1.91
CA PRO A 97 11.96 29.99 2.64
C PRO A 97 11.03 29.09 1.81
N ASN A 98 10.92 29.30 0.50
CA ASN A 98 10.05 28.51 -0.36
C ASN A 98 10.70 27.16 -0.69
N ARG A 99 12.01 27.14 -0.90
CA ARG A 99 12.81 25.93 -1.04
C ARG A 99 12.68 25.01 0.16
N LEU A 100 12.76 25.57 1.37
CA LEU A 100 12.57 24.83 2.61
C LEU A 100 11.16 24.23 2.70
N ARG A 101 10.12 25.00 2.37
CA ARG A 101 8.73 24.50 2.36
C ARG A 101 8.50 23.40 1.33
N LEU A 102 9.14 23.47 0.16
CA LEU A 102 9.10 22.40 -0.84
C LEU A 102 9.78 21.12 -0.32
N HIS A 103 10.91 21.26 0.38
CA HIS A 103 11.56 20.12 1.03
C HIS A 103 10.65 19.53 2.13
N GLU A 104 10.10 20.36 3.02
CA GLU A 104 9.15 19.94 4.06
C GLU A 104 7.91 19.25 3.47
N PHE A 105 7.44 19.67 2.30
CA PHE A 105 6.35 19.00 1.60
C PHE A 105 6.71 17.57 1.23
N VAL A 106 7.90 17.35 0.66
CA VAL A 106 8.35 16.04 0.20
C VAL A 106 8.62 15.12 1.40
N GLU A 107 9.23 15.62 2.46
CA GLU A 107 9.38 14.88 3.73
C GLU A 107 8.03 14.51 4.32
N GLY A 108 7.11 15.46 4.42
CA GLY A 108 5.78 15.21 4.95
C GLY A 108 4.93 14.29 4.07
N LEU A 109 5.09 14.31 2.74
CA LEU A 109 4.45 13.35 1.84
C LEU A 109 4.99 11.93 2.06
N TYR A 110 6.30 11.80 2.24
CA TYR A 110 6.93 10.52 2.56
C TYR A 110 6.44 9.98 3.91
N ASP A 111 6.36 10.82 4.94
CA ASP A 111 5.81 10.46 6.24
C ASP A 111 4.32 10.16 6.19
N PHE A 112 3.55 10.87 5.37
CA PHE A 112 2.14 10.60 5.12
C PHE A 112 1.94 9.21 4.52
N TRP A 113 2.69 8.85 3.47
CA TRP A 113 2.71 7.48 2.94
C TRP A 113 3.08 6.45 4.01
N ARG A 114 4.03 6.79 4.89
CA ARG A 114 4.48 5.92 5.99
C ARG A 114 3.51 5.77 7.14
N SER A 115 2.52 6.65 7.23
CA SER A 115 1.51 6.58 8.28
C SER A 115 0.46 5.48 8.04
N PHE A 116 0.38 4.95 6.81
CA PHE A 116 -0.54 3.88 6.45
C PHE A 116 0.04 2.49 6.73
N ASP A 117 -0.83 1.56 7.11
CA ASP A 117 -0.53 0.13 7.09
C ASP A 117 -0.66 -0.37 5.65
N ARG A 118 0.43 -0.84 5.04
CA ARG A 118 0.47 -1.17 3.62
C ARG A 118 0.49 -2.67 3.40
N PHE A 119 -0.51 -3.16 2.69
CA PHE A 119 -0.73 -4.55 2.36
C PHE A 119 -0.55 -4.77 0.86
N MET A 120 0.11 -5.86 0.49
CA MET A 120 0.15 -6.35 -0.88
C MET A 120 -0.55 -7.70 -0.96
N VAL A 121 -1.46 -7.87 -1.91
CA VAL A 121 -2.15 -9.13 -2.18
C VAL A 121 -1.83 -9.58 -3.61
N LEU A 122 -1.01 -10.62 -3.72
CA LEU A 122 -0.67 -11.26 -4.98
C LEU A 122 -1.71 -12.32 -5.33
N HIS A 123 -2.41 -12.14 -6.46
CA HIS A 123 -3.47 -13.03 -6.94
C HIS A 123 -3.01 -14.05 -7.99
N SER A 124 -1.71 -14.30 -8.07
CA SER A 124 -1.13 -15.31 -8.96
C SER A 124 -0.39 -16.36 -8.14
N GLU A 125 -0.49 -17.62 -8.59
CA GLU A 125 0.45 -18.64 -8.17
C GLU A 125 1.76 -18.38 -8.93
N PRO A 126 2.87 -18.13 -8.23
CA PRO A 126 4.15 -18.05 -8.92
C PRO A 126 4.49 -19.47 -9.43
N GLY A 127 4.76 -19.62 -10.73
CA GLY A 127 5.31 -20.88 -11.27
C GLY A 127 4.55 -21.61 -12.38
N LYS A 128 3.77 -20.95 -13.25
CA LYS A 128 3.38 -21.61 -14.53
C LYS A 128 4.51 -21.66 -15.57
N SER A 129 5.59 -20.89 -15.38
CA SER A 129 6.86 -21.09 -16.09
C SER A 129 7.78 -21.98 -15.25
N SER A 130 8.30 -23.04 -15.87
CA SER A 130 9.06 -24.15 -15.27
C SER A 130 10.42 -23.80 -14.65
N PHE A 131 10.72 -22.52 -14.40
CA PHE A 131 12.02 -22.05 -13.92
C PHE A 131 12.03 -21.44 -12.51
N GLU A 132 10.89 -21.16 -11.88
CA GLU A 132 10.85 -20.64 -10.49
C GLU A 132 10.34 -21.69 -9.49
N ARG A 133 11.21 -22.62 -9.10
CA ARG A 133 10.93 -23.62 -8.04
C ARG A 133 10.68 -23.01 -6.64
N ARG A 134 10.66 -21.68 -6.49
CA ARG A 134 10.58 -20.95 -5.20
C ARG A 134 9.72 -19.67 -5.30
N PRO A 135 8.40 -19.82 -5.32
CA PRO A 135 7.41 -18.73 -5.41
C PRO A 135 7.60 -17.55 -4.45
N TYR A 136 8.07 -17.83 -3.24
CA TYR A 136 8.33 -16.83 -2.21
C TYR A 136 9.47 -15.88 -2.58
N ARG A 137 10.39 -16.26 -3.49
CA ARG A 137 11.52 -15.41 -3.86
C ARG A 137 11.10 -14.23 -4.71
N SER A 138 10.34 -14.46 -5.78
CA SER A 138 9.84 -13.38 -6.64
C SER A 138 8.90 -12.44 -5.86
N PHE A 139 8.15 -12.99 -4.91
CA PHE A 139 7.33 -12.23 -3.98
C PHE A 139 8.14 -11.36 -3.01
N ASN A 140 9.12 -11.93 -2.29
CA ASN A 140 9.99 -11.17 -1.39
C ASN A 140 10.73 -10.06 -2.15
N VAL A 141 11.28 -10.40 -3.32
CA VAL A 141 11.96 -9.43 -4.20
C VAL A 141 11.02 -8.29 -4.57
N THR A 142 9.74 -8.56 -4.85
CA THR A 142 8.77 -7.51 -5.18
C THR A 142 8.57 -6.54 -4.02
N VAL A 143 8.40 -7.05 -2.79
CA VAL A 143 8.18 -6.19 -1.62
C VAL A 143 9.44 -5.40 -1.24
N GLU A 144 10.59 -6.05 -1.27
CA GLU A 144 11.89 -5.41 -1.00
C GLU A 144 12.17 -4.34 -2.05
N THR A 145 11.97 -4.64 -3.34
CA THR A 145 12.18 -3.70 -4.46
C THR A 145 11.32 -2.46 -4.29
N LEU A 146 10.04 -2.60 -3.92
CA LEU A 146 9.17 -1.46 -3.66
C LEU A 146 9.74 -0.57 -2.54
N THR A 147 10.21 -1.17 -1.44
CA THR A 147 10.85 -0.43 -0.34
C THR A 147 12.04 0.37 -0.82
N HIS A 148 12.88 -0.21 -1.67
CA HIS A 148 14.04 0.46 -2.25
C HIS A 148 13.65 1.61 -3.17
N ILE A 149 12.68 1.40 -4.07
CA ILE A 149 12.23 2.41 -5.03
C ILE A 149 11.62 3.61 -4.30
N VAL A 150 10.64 3.39 -3.42
CA VAL A 150 9.95 4.49 -2.71
C VAL A 150 10.95 5.34 -1.93
N ARG A 151 11.90 4.70 -1.25
CA ARG A 151 12.91 5.39 -0.45
C ARG A 151 13.97 6.07 -1.31
N GLY A 152 14.37 5.46 -2.42
CA GLY A 152 15.29 6.05 -3.40
C GLY A 152 14.70 7.31 -4.00
N THR A 153 13.52 7.19 -4.61
CA THR A 153 12.82 8.30 -5.25
C THR A 153 12.59 9.50 -4.31
N TYR A 154 12.18 9.26 -3.07
CA TYR A 154 12.04 10.32 -2.07
C TYR A 154 13.38 11.05 -1.83
N ARG A 155 14.48 10.32 -1.69
CA ARG A 155 15.82 10.90 -1.46
C ARG A 155 16.29 11.67 -2.68
N ASP A 156 16.15 11.10 -3.87
CA ASP A 156 16.55 11.74 -5.13
C ASP A 156 15.83 13.10 -5.28
N ILE A 157 14.52 13.14 -5.01
CA ILE A 157 13.75 14.40 -5.00
C ILE A 157 14.28 15.38 -3.95
N CYS A 158 14.56 14.94 -2.72
CA CYS A 158 15.09 15.82 -1.67
C CYS A 158 16.48 16.38 -2.02
N GLU A 159 17.35 15.57 -2.59
CA GLU A 159 18.69 15.96 -3.04
C GLU A 159 18.59 16.94 -4.20
N ASN A 160 17.71 16.70 -5.16
CA ASN A 160 17.46 17.63 -6.28
C ASN A 160 16.80 18.94 -5.83
N ILE A 161 16.02 18.92 -4.73
CA ILE A 161 15.53 20.14 -4.10
C ILE A 161 16.65 20.89 -3.39
N THR A 162 17.45 20.24 -2.55
CA THR A 162 18.41 20.89 -1.63
C THR A 162 19.79 21.14 -2.22
N GLY A 163 20.17 20.40 -3.26
CA GLY A 163 21.52 20.40 -3.84
C GLY A 163 22.59 19.88 -2.86
N ASP A 164 22.18 19.21 -1.78
CA ASP A 164 23.07 18.64 -0.77
C ASP A 164 22.78 17.15 -0.60
N HIS A 165 23.82 16.38 -0.26
CA HIS A 165 23.69 14.95 -0.01
C HIS A 165 23.77 14.70 1.49
N PRO A 166 22.72 14.12 2.10
CA PRO A 166 22.72 13.87 3.53
C PRO A 166 23.84 12.90 3.89
N ARG A 167 24.60 13.22 4.94
CA ARG A 167 25.65 12.33 5.47
C ARG A 167 25.10 11.17 6.29
N ILE A 168 23.84 11.27 6.72
CA ILE A 168 23.16 10.29 7.58
C ILE A 168 21.90 9.82 6.88
N TYR A 169 21.88 8.56 6.46
CA TYR A 169 20.70 7.92 5.84
C TYR A 169 19.97 7.04 6.84
N ARG A 170 18.68 7.32 7.06
CA ARG A 170 17.82 6.44 7.85
C ARG A 170 17.26 5.32 6.98
N GLN A 171 17.36 4.07 7.45
CA GLN A 171 16.83 2.88 6.79
C GLN A 171 15.48 2.52 7.40
N VAL A 172 14.45 3.23 6.98
CA VAL A 172 13.09 3.04 7.48
C VAL A 172 12.24 2.24 6.49
N SER A 173 11.27 1.46 7.00
CA SER A 173 10.35 0.66 6.17
C SER A 173 9.44 1.58 5.37
N ALA A 174 9.47 1.46 4.04
CA ALA A 174 8.73 2.32 3.12
C ALA A 174 7.95 1.55 2.05
N GLY A 175 8.13 0.22 1.97
CA GLY A 175 7.35 -0.64 1.09
C GLY A 175 6.08 -1.12 1.80
N CYS A 176 5.73 -2.39 1.60
CA CYS A 176 4.60 -3.00 2.28
C CYS A 176 5.01 -3.52 3.66
N ASP A 177 4.08 -3.45 4.61
CA ASP A 177 4.23 -4.01 5.95
C ASP A 177 3.83 -5.49 5.97
N ILE A 178 2.85 -5.87 5.14
CA ILE A 178 2.44 -7.26 4.93
C ILE A 178 2.29 -7.56 3.44
N GLY A 179 2.80 -8.71 3.03
CA GLY A 179 2.50 -9.34 1.76
C GLY A 179 1.65 -10.59 1.96
N LEU A 180 0.69 -10.82 1.08
CA LEU A 180 -0.08 -12.04 0.95
C LEU A 180 0.04 -12.62 -0.45
N ILE A 181 0.10 -13.95 -0.56
CA ILE A 181 -0.25 -14.66 -1.79
C ILE A 181 -1.61 -15.29 -1.57
N ALA A 182 -2.62 -14.84 -2.32
CA ALA A 182 -4.01 -15.26 -2.17
C ALA A 182 -4.59 -15.73 -3.51
N VAL A 183 -4.83 -17.04 -3.62
CA VAL A 183 -5.22 -17.68 -4.89
C VAL A 183 -6.48 -18.53 -4.71
N PRO A 184 -7.36 -18.63 -5.73
CA PRO A 184 -8.52 -19.51 -5.67
C PRO A 184 -8.10 -20.96 -5.44
N ARG A 185 -8.82 -21.68 -4.58
CA ARG A 185 -8.57 -23.09 -4.30
C ARG A 185 -9.87 -23.87 -4.35
N SER A 186 -9.84 -25.03 -5.01
CA SER A 186 -10.94 -25.99 -4.92
C SER A 186 -10.92 -26.64 -3.54
N THR A 187 -12.05 -26.56 -2.82
CA THR A 187 -12.20 -27.17 -1.50
C THR A 187 -13.37 -28.13 -1.47
N THR A 188 -13.32 -29.10 -0.56
CA THR A 188 -14.39 -30.09 -0.31
C THR A 188 -15.43 -29.55 0.67
N LEU A 189 -15.82 -28.27 0.50
CA LEU A 189 -16.92 -27.70 1.27
C LEU A 189 -18.24 -28.33 0.82
N PRO A 190 -19.20 -28.54 1.73
CA PRO A 190 -20.57 -28.92 1.35
C PRO A 190 -21.15 -27.94 0.33
N ASP A 191 -21.94 -28.45 -0.63
CA ASP A 191 -22.45 -27.68 -1.78
C ASP A 191 -23.11 -26.34 -1.40
N LYS A 192 -23.82 -26.34 -0.26
CA LYS A 192 -24.48 -25.14 0.29
C LYS A 192 -23.50 -23.99 0.54
N TYR A 193 -22.26 -24.28 0.92
CA TYR A 193 -21.22 -23.29 1.20
C TYR A 193 -20.27 -23.09 0.02
N ALA A 194 -20.01 -24.16 -0.72
CA ALA A 194 -19.08 -24.17 -1.85
C ALA A 194 -19.42 -23.11 -2.90
N SER A 195 -20.71 -22.96 -3.23
CA SER A 195 -21.18 -22.00 -4.24
C SER A 195 -20.82 -20.54 -3.92
N LEU A 196 -20.82 -20.16 -2.64
CA LEU A 196 -20.50 -18.81 -2.19
C LEU A 196 -19.03 -18.62 -1.83
N LEU A 197 -18.41 -19.63 -1.19
CA LEU A 197 -17.10 -19.48 -0.55
C LEU A 197 -15.93 -19.95 -1.42
N ASN A 198 -16.12 -20.85 -2.39
CA ASN A 198 -15.02 -21.34 -3.24
C ASN A 198 -14.48 -20.28 -4.21
N GLN A 199 -15.25 -19.23 -4.48
CA GLN A 199 -14.80 -18.09 -5.28
C GLN A 199 -13.82 -17.19 -4.52
N ILE A 200 -13.77 -17.26 -3.19
CA ILE A 200 -12.92 -16.41 -2.36
C ILE A 200 -11.48 -16.96 -2.37
N PRO A 201 -10.46 -16.14 -2.67
CA PRO A 201 -9.08 -16.59 -2.68
C PRO A 201 -8.57 -16.96 -1.28
N PHE A 202 -7.80 -18.04 -1.23
CA PHE A 202 -7.16 -18.56 -0.02
C PHE A 202 -5.75 -18.01 0.11
N ILE A 203 -5.41 -17.51 1.29
CA ILE A 203 -4.06 -17.10 1.64
C ILE A 203 -3.19 -18.36 1.73
N ARG A 204 -2.13 -18.40 0.92
CA ARG A 204 -1.16 -19.50 0.86
C ARG A 204 0.17 -19.14 1.49
N GLN A 205 0.51 -17.86 1.47
CA GLN A 205 1.74 -17.33 2.05
C GLN A 205 1.46 -15.97 2.66
N VAL A 206 2.08 -15.73 3.80
CA VAL A 206 2.09 -14.45 4.50
C VAL A 206 3.55 -14.07 4.69
N TRP A 207 3.90 -12.86 4.27
CA TRP A 207 5.17 -12.23 4.54
C TRP A 207 4.92 -10.99 5.39
N ILE A 208 5.71 -10.82 6.43
CA ILE A 208 5.56 -9.75 7.41
C ILE A 208 6.88 -9.02 7.51
N ALA A 209 6.84 -7.69 7.49
CA ALA A 209 7.97 -6.82 7.82
C ALA A 209 7.83 -6.34 9.28
N PRO A 210 8.62 -6.87 10.23
CA PRO A 210 8.58 -6.40 11.62
C PRO A 210 9.22 -5.00 11.77
N PRO A 211 8.81 -4.21 12.79
CA PRO A 211 7.73 -4.50 13.72
C PRO A 211 6.36 -4.22 13.09
N MET A 212 5.46 -5.20 13.17
CA MET A 212 4.06 -4.99 12.80
C MET A 212 3.29 -4.55 14.05
N ILE A 213 2.81 -3.31 14.05
CA ILE A 213 1.96 -2.78 15.12
C ILE A 213 0.61 -2.50 14.48
N ILE A 214 -0.39 -3.30 14.84
CA ILE A 214 -1.78 -3.11 14.41
C ILE A 214 -2.56 -2.51 15.57
N ASP A 215 -3.35 -1.48 15.28
CA ASP A 215 -4.29 -0.88 16.24
C ASP A 215 -5.69 -1.48 16.02
N PRO A 216 -6.09 -2.54 16.76
CA PRO A 216 -7.40 -3.13 16.59
C PRO A 216 -8.50 -2.14 17.02
N PRO A 217 -9.69 -2.16 16.38
CA PRO A 217 -10.78 -1.27 16.74
C PRO A 217 -11.32 -1.49 18.17
N MET A 218 -11.05 -2.66 18.76
CA MET A 218 -11.46 -3.02 20.12
C MET A 218 -10.46 -3.99 20.74
N ASN A 219 -10.06 -3.73 22.00
CA ASN A 219 -9.18 -4.61 22.78
C ASN A 219 -9.92 -5.58 23.70
N LYS A 220 -11.22 -5.35 23.92
CA LYS A 220 -12.06 -6.22 24.75
C LYS A 220 -12.53 -7.42 23.93
N ARG A 221 -12.34 -8.62 24.48
CA ARG A 221 -12.96 -9.84 23.96
C ARG A 221 -14.44 -9.83 24.38
N THR A 222 -15.29 -9.28 23.52
CA THR A 222 -16.74 -9.26 23.71
C THR A 222 -17.41 -9.92 22.52
N GLY A 223 -18.41 -10.75 22.77
CA GLY A 223 -19.11 -11.50 21.74
C GLY A 223 -19.46 -12.89 22.26
N GLU A 224 -20.72 -13.24 22.13
CA GLU A 224 -21.25 -14.56 22.50
C GLU A 224 -21.82 -15.18 21.23
N PHE A 225 -21.55 -16.47 21.02
CA PHE A 225 -22.22 -17.20 19.95
C PHE A 225 -23.71 -17.27 20.26
N LYS A 226 -24.50 -16.45 19.58
CA LYS A 226 -25.95 -16.49 19.67
C LYS A 226 -26.47 -17.61 18.78
N LYS A 227 -27.21 -18.54 19.36
CA LYS A 227 -27.95 -19.54 18.59
C LYS A 227 -28.88 -18.83 17.62
N VAL A 228 -28.78 -19.18 16.36
CA VAL A 228 -29.68 -18.71 15.29
C VAL A 228 -30.40 -19.91 14.68
N GLU A 229 -31.65 -19.72 14.28
CA GLU A 229 -32.47 -20.80 13.72
C GLU A 229 -32.24 -21.01 12.21
N LYS A 230 -31.70 -19.98 11.54
CA LYS A 230 -31.40 -20.00 10.10
C LYS A 230 -29.90 -20.04 9.88
N ASN A 231 -29.49 -20.66 8.78
CA ASN A 231 -28.08 -20.65 8.40
C ASN A 231 -27.69 -19.21 8.02
N PRO A 232 -26.66 -18.62 8.65
CA PRO A 232 -26.29 -17.21 8.42
C PRO A 232 -25.78 -16.94 6.99
N ILE A 233 -25.48 -17.99 6.22
CA ILE A 233 -25.05 -17.88 4.83
C ILE A 233 -26.24 -17.74 3.87
N ASP A 234 -27.46 -18.09 4.30
CA ASP A 234 -28.64 -17.98 3.44
C ASP A 234 -28.94 -16.51 3.13
N GLY A 235 -28.88 -16.14 1.84
CA GLY A 235 -29.07 -14.76 1.36
C GLY A 235 -27.83 -13.86 1.48
N LEU A 236 -26.69 -14.40 1.91
CA LEU A 236 -25.44 -13.65 1.98
C LEU A 236 -24.84 -13.51 0.57
N HIS A 237 -24.57 -12.26 0.17
CA HIS A 237 -23.87 -11.96 -1.07
C HIS A 237 -22.48 -11.41 -0.76
N LEU A 238 -21.45 -12.11 -1.23
CA LEU A 238 -20.05 -11.75 -1.03
C LEU A 238 -19.40 -11.38 -2.36
N ASP A 239 -18.75 -10.22 -2.39
CA ASP A 239 -17.86 -9.84 -3.49
C ASP A 239 -16.51 -10.54 -3.28
N ALA A 240 -16.26 -11.62 -4.02
CA ALA A 240 -15.01 -12.39 -3.91
C ALA A 240 -13.74 -11.55 -4.11
N THR A 241 -13.84 -10.38 -4.74
CA THR A 241 -12.68 -9.49 -4.93
C THR A 241 -12.32 -8.66 -3.70
N LYS A 242 -13.17 -8.65 -2.67
CA LYS A 242 -12.98 -7.91 -1.41
C LYS A 242 -12.84 -8.82 -0.20
N TRP A 243 -12.90 -10.13 -0.41
CA TRP A 243 -12.83 -11.12 0.66
C TRP A 243 -11.59 -11.99 0.49
N LEU A 244 -11.05 -12.43 1.61
CA LEU A 244 -9.91 -13.32 1.70
C LEU A 244 -10.25 -14.45 2.68
N CYS A 245 -9.66 -15.61 2.47
CA CYS A 245 -9.74 -16.73 3.40
C CYS A 245 -8.36 -17.01 4.01
N TYR A 246 -8.25 -16.95 5.34
CA TYR A 246 -7.11 -17.46 6.08
C TYR A 246 -7.41 -18.91 6.53
N PRO A 247 -6.75 -19.93 5.94
CA PRO A 247 -6.91 -21.31 6.37
C PRO A 247 -6.02 -21.59 7.60
N ALA A 248 -6.60 -21.50 8.80
CA ALA A 248 -5.89 -21.74 10.05
C ALA A 248 -5.82 -23.22 10.40
N GLN A 249 -4.61 -23.74 10.63
CA GLN A 249 -4.41 -25.04 11.25
C GLN A 249 -4.51 -24.90 12.78
N VAL A 250 -5.53 -25.53 13.37
CA VAL A 250 -5.80 -25.49 14.81
C VAL A 250 -5.77 -26.92 15.35
N GLY A 251 -4.60 -27.36 15.78
CA GLY A 251 -4.38 -28.75 16.17
C GLY A 251 -4.66 -29.70 14.99
N PRO A 252 -5.60 -30.66 15.11
CA PRO A 252 -5.98 -31.54 14.01
C PRO A 252 -7.02 -30.94 13.05
N MET A 253 -7.56 -29.75 13.34
CA MET A 253 -8.64 -29.14 12.56
C MET A 253 -8.10 -28.06 11.62
N VAL A 254 -8.76 -27.91 10.47
CA VAL A 254 -8.58 -26.76 9.58
C VAL A 254 -9.80 -25.87 9.71
N ILE A 255 -9.59 -24.61 10.08
CA ILE A 255 -10.64 -23.60 10.19
C ILE A 255 -10.45 -22.58 9.08
N PHE A 256 -11.44 -22.46 8.18
CA PHE A 256 -11.44 -21.43 7.15
C PHE A 256 -12.02 -20.14 7.70
N VAL A 257 -11.15 -19.14 7.90
CA VAL A 257 -11.54 -17.83 8.40
C VAL A 257 -11.69 -16.87 7.21
N TYR A 258 -12.94 -16.60 6.85
CA TYR A 258 -13.30 -15.64 5.79
C TYR A 258 -13.46 -14.25 6.38
N PHE A 259 -12.80 -13.25 5.80
CA PHE A 259 -12.90 -11.86 6.24
C PHE A 259 -12.90 -10.90 5.05
N HIS A 260 -13.58 -9.76 5.22
CA HIS A 260 -13.52 -8.65 4.28
C HIS A 260 -12.15 -7.97 4.41
N GLN A 261 -11.56 -7.51 3.31
CA GLN A 261 -10.27 -6.81 3.26
C GLN A 261 -10.15 -5.59 4.19
N ARG A 262 -11.28 -5.07 4.69
CA ARG A 262 -11.33 -3.97 5.67
C ARG A 262 -10.79 -4.37 7.04
N MET A 263 -10.70 -5.68 7.27
CA MET A 263 -10.15 -6.32 8.47
C MET A 263 -8.89 -7.10 8.09
N ILE A 264 -8.17 -6.70 7.03
CA ILE A 264 -7.00 -7.43 6.55
C ILE A 264 -5.87 -7.43 7.57
N ASP A 265 -5.70 -6.35 8.32
CA ASP A 265 -4.83 -6.27 9.48
C ASP A 265 -5.11 -7.39 10.50
N LEU A 266 -6.37 -7.52 10.93
CA LEU A 266 -6.80 -8.55 11.88
C LEU A 266 -6.68 -9.95 11.28
N GLY A 267 -7.08 -10.14 10.02
CA GLY A 267 -6.96 -11.39 9.30
C GLY A 267 -5.52 -11.87 9.18
N CYS A 268 -4.60 -10.97 8.87
CA CYS A 268 -3.17 -11.25 8.80
C CYS A 268 -2.56 -11.54 10.17
N SER A 269 -3.04 -10.90 11.24
CA SER A 269 -2.55 -11.13 12.60
C SER A 269 -2.72 -12.58 13.07
N LEU A 270 -3.65 -13.34 12.47
CA LEU A 270 -3.83 -14.77 12.72
C LEU A 270 -2.56 -15.59 12.44
N SER A 271 -1.70 -15.13 11.53
CA SER A 271 -0.42 -15.77 11.22
C SER A 271 0.59 -15.76 12.38
N ASN A 272 0.40 -14.87 13.37
CA ASN A 272 1.20 -14.89 14.59
C ASN A 272 0.70 -15.95 15.60
N LEU A 273 -0.50 -16.49 15.40
CA LEU A 273 -1.18 -17.39 16.34
C LEU A 273 -1.36 -18.82 15.81
N PHE A 274 -1.60 -18.96 14.51
CA PHE A 274 -1.94 -20.21 13.86
C PHE A 274 -1.11 -20.43 12.61
N GLU A 275 -0.68 -21.67 12.38
CA GLU A 275 -0.05 -22.06 11.14
C GLU A 275 -1.05 -22.00 9.97
N LEU A 276 -0.55 -21.75 8.76
CA LEU A 276 -1.32 -21.84 7.52
C LEU A 276 -1.45 -23.31 7.10
N ALA A 277 -2.67 -23.74 6.77
CA ALA A 277 -2.99 -25.12 6.34
C ALA A 277 -2.74 -25.43 4.84
#